data_AF-A0AAD6CA58-F1
#
_entry.id   AF-A0AAD6CA58-F1
#
_cell.length_a   1.000
_cell.length_b   1.000
_cell.length_c   1.000
_cell.angle_alpha   90.00
_cell.angle_beta   90.00
_cell.angle_gamma   90.00
#
_symmetry.space_group_name_H-M   'P 1'
#
loop_
_entity.id
_entity.type
_entity.pdbx_description
1 polymer ?
#
loop_
_entity_poly.entity_id
_entity_poly.type
_entity_poly.pdbx_seq_one_letter_code
_entity_poly.pdbx_strand_id
1 'polypeptide(L)'
;MTAAMLSPTEAIPPIMVTRVTNAMDENMQPTIDIPPAMEKKKRGRRGRKNAVDIVGTKQKKSLLLDELGDALVDQMYTTTTASTKLDGRLDISSTSVVDHLRSNFTTSLIASSCASSHSSSSHTLTAVESTSTPATSLDERESHEIATSAASTVAPTVSSHHRPSMESLRSSVPSHSQSLGTGAGTAGAVFCLDDFSTMSAIQRLTAQYGRVAHMGILDHSYRFFVNQSRTGAISFKVRNHVAIVGGDPLCEPHMIPSLLAEFATYRHRHHWGLAFMGASAAFIRQFAQPRGWTTIRFGTERVLNPQTNDVLLERSGKRIAVQNRQLLNRAKGGVSLGVYAPAVHGTDAQLQSELVGIYDAWRAERNTSAGPQTFITVYDPFALPALMTFVYSRGPDGRINGFAALRRLGEGGYHVDPCIAAPGAAKGISDLLIVSAMALLHRAGVSYLGFGFEPVHALAQEDITGMAGPLASLTRELYGYTFRRLPIHGKKAYHDKFRTDVEQDCGLYLVFPGECRARASS
;
A
#
# COMPACT_ATOMS: atom_id res chain seq x y z
N MET A 1 18.25 -35.66 -15.03
CA MET A 1 18.48 -36.94 -14.33
C MET A 1 19.05 -36.62 -12.94
N THR A 2 19.26 -37.63 -12.09
CA THR A 2 19.94 -37.54 -10.77
C THR A 2 19.51 -36.40 -9.84
N ALA A 3 18.49 -36.66 -9.02
CA ALA A 3 18.32 -35.96 -7.74
C ALA A 3 19.23 -36.60 -6.68
N ALA A 4 19.65 -35.82 -5.68
CA ALA A 4 20.34 -36.33 -4.50
C ALA A 4 19.36 -36.41 -3.32
N MET A 5 19.30 -37.56 -2.64
CA MET A 5 18.59 -37.73 -1.37
C MET A 5 19.59 -37.70 -0.22
N LEU A 6 19.20 -37.09 0.90
CA LEU A 6 19.80 -37.30 2.21
C LEU A 6 18.68 -37.54 3.23
N SER A 7 18.92 -38.47 4.16
CA SER A 7 17.95 -38.98 5.12
C SER A 7 17.90 -38.15 6.42
N PRO A 8 16.77 -38.17 7.15
CA PRO A 8 16.61 -37.42 8.39
C PRO A 8 17.24 -38.14 9.60
N THR A 9 17.64 -37.39 10.62
CA THR A 9 17.25 -37.56 12.05
C THR A 9 18.08 -36.62 12.91
N GLU A 10 17.46 -35.61 13.53
CA GLU A 10 17.89 -35.10 14.83
C GLU A 10 16.70 -34.40 15.51
N ALA A 11 16.54 -34.59 16.83
CA ALA A 11 15.38 -34.12 17.58
C ALA A 11 15.77 -32.98 18.53
N ILE A 12 15.05 -31.86 18.45
CA ILE A 12 15.29 -30.68 19.29
C ILE A 12 14.29 -30.70 20.48
N PRO A 13 14.76 -30.53 21.74
CA PRO A 13 13.92 -30.64 22.92
C PRO A 13 12.97 -29.42 23.11
N PRO A 14 11.86 -29.59 23.85
CA PRO A 14 10.88 -28.52 24.06
C PRO A 14 11.39 -27.41 24.99
N ILE A 15 11.14 -26.15 24.60
CA ILE A 15 11.44 -24.97 25.41
C ILE A 15 10.33 -24.76 26.46
N MET A 16 10.71 -24.55 27.72
CA MET A 16 9.74 -24.25 28.79
C MET A 16 9.22 -22.81 28.68
N VAL A 17 7.89 -22.66 28.70
CA VAL A 17 7.24 -21.34 28.75
C VAL A 17 7.15 -20.87 30.19
N THR A 18 7.99 -19.90 30.58
CA THR A 18 7.97 -19.30 31.91
C THR A 18 6.69 -18.47 32.11
N ARG A 19 5.90 -18.82 33.12
CA ARG A 19 4.57 -18.25 33.36
C ARG A 19 4.65 -16.92 34.11
N VAL A 20 4.81 -15.81 33.38
CA VAL A 20 4.73 -14.46 33.96
C VAL A 20 3.29 -14.15 34.34
N THR A 21 2.99 -14.13 35.65
CA THR A 21 1.80 -13.48 36.19
C THR A 21 2.08 -12.00 36.36
N ASN A 22 1.13 -11.14 35.98
CA ASN A 22 1.07 -9.76 36.46
C ASN A 22 -0.39 -9.35 36.67
N ALA A 23 -0.59 -8.40 37.59
CA ALA A 23 -1.91 -8.04 38.11
C ALA A 23 -2.74 -7.18 37.14
N MET A 24 -4.03 -7.08 37.43
CA MET A 24 -4.94 -6.12 36.83
C MET A 24 -4.63 -4.70 37.31
N ASP A 25 -4.84 -3.73 36.44
CA ASP A 25 -5.22 -2.37 36.84
C ASP A 25 -6.36 -1.93 35.90
N GLU A 26 -7.48 -1.46 36.45
CA GLU A 26 -8.72 -1.22 35.70
C GLU A 26 -8.96 0.28 35.50
N ASN A 27 -8.89 0.77 34.26
CA ASN A 27 -9.41 2.11 33.95
C ASN A 27 -9.96 2.29 32.52
N MET A 28 -11.27 2.04 32.40
CA MET A 28 -12.24 2.87 31.66
C MET A 28 -11.88 3.40 30.25
N GLN A 29 -12.21 2.65 29.20
CA GLN A 29 -12.47 3.17 27.83
C GLN A 29 -13.64 2.40 27.16
N PRO A 30 -14.34 2.99 26.17
CA PRO A 30 -15.69 2.57 25.80
C PRO A 30 -15.74 1.26 24.99
N THR A 31 -16.50 0.28 25.52
CA THR A 31 -16.87 -0.95 24.80
C THR A 31 -18.33 -0.87 24.36
N ILE A 32 -18.64 -1.27 23.13
CA ILE A 32 -20.03 -1.33 22.62
C ILE A 32 -20.73 -2.56 23.20
N ASP A 33 -21.71 -2.33 24.09
CA ASP A 33 -22.56 -3.40 24.63
C ASP A 33 -23.89 -3.51 23.86
N ILE A 34 -24.16 -4.70 23.32
CA ILE A 34 -25.39 -5.01 22.60
C ILE A 34 -26.31 -5.83 23.52
N PRO A 35 -27.49 -5.33 23.94
CA PRO A 35 -28.36 -6.04 24.87
C PRO A 35 -28.97 -7.31 24.24
N PRO A 36 -29.14 -8.40 25.01
CA PRO A 36 -29.68 -9.65 24.49
C PRO A 36 -31.17 -9.53 24.17
N ALA A 37 -31.59 -10.12 23.05
CA ALA A 37 -33.01 -10.21 22.68
C ALA A 37 -33.77 -11.14 23.64
N MET A 38 -34.94 -10.71 24.12
CA MET A 38 -35.75 -11.43 25.12
C MET A 38 -36.06 -12.88 24.76
N GLU A 39 -35.87 -13.79 25.72
CA GLU A 39 -36.30 -15.18 25.63
C GLU A 39 -37.83 -15.33 25.53
N LYS A 40 -38.30 -16.02 24.49
CA LYS A 40 -39.73 -16.35 24.35
C LYS A 40 -40.08 -17.64 25.10
N LYS A 41 -40.56 -17.49 26.33
CA LYS A 41 -41.10 -18.60 27.15
C LYS A 41 -42.21 -19.39 26.43
N LYS A 42 -42.13 -20.72 26.47
CA LYS A 42 -43.17 -21.65 25.97
C LYS A 42 -44.43 -21.63 26.87
N ARG A 43 -45.52 -21.06 26.36
CA ARG A 43 -46.95 -21.34 26.65
C ARG A 43 -47.72 -21.02 25.35
N GLY A 44 -48.94 -21.48 25.08
CA GLY A 44 -49.91 -22.34 25.76
C GLY A 44 -51.20 -22.33 24.89
N ARG A 45 -51.99 -23.41 24.84
CA ARG A 45 -53.05 -23.57 23.81
C ARG A 45 -54.43 -23.04 24.28
N ARG A 46 -55.18 -22.39 23.37
CA ARG A 46 -56.56 -21.82 23.44
C ARG A 46 -56.65 -20.33 23.80
N GLY A 47 -57.64 -19.66 23.20
CA GLY A 47 -58.06 -18.28 23.49
C GLY A 47 -58.33 -17.44 22.23
N ARG A 48 -59.58 -17.42 21.73
CA ARG A 48 -60.01 -16.55 20.61
C ARG A 48 -60.92 -15.45 21.15
N LYS A 49 -60.41 -14.22 21.25
CA LYS A 49 -61.18 -12.97 21.48
C LYS A 49 -60.45 -11.80 20.81
N ASN A 50 -61.22 -10.82 20.35
CA ASN A 50 -60.70 -9.70 19.56
C ASN A 50 -60.04 -8.65 20.44
N ALA A 51 -58.91 -8.09 20.01
CA ALA A 51 -58.29 -6.90 20.58
C ALA A 51 -57.62 -6.09 19.47
N VAL A 52 -57.79 -4.77 19.55
CA VAL A 52 -57.39 -3.71 18.61
C VAL A 52 -56.03 -3.91 17.93
N ASP A 53 -55.98 -3.68 16.61
CA ASP A 53 -54.74 -3.60 15.83
C ASP A 53 -53.88 -2.40 16.25
N ILE A 54 -52.99 -2.62 17.23
CA ILE A 54 -51.81 -1.76 17.40
C ILE A 54 -50.89 -2.06 16.22
N VAL A 55 -50.69 -1.08 15.33
CA VAL A 55 -49.77 -1.16 14.19
C VAL A 55 -48.33 -1.19 14.70
N GLY A 56 -47.90 -2.38 15.13
CA GLY A 56 -46.52 -2.66 15.48
C GLY A 56 -45.66 -2.52 14.23
N THR A 57 -44.96 -1.39 14.12
CA THR A 57 -43.92 -1.18 13.11
C THR A 57 -42.90 -2.30 13.26
N LYS A 58 -42.92 -3.24 12.29
CA LYS A 58 -41.90 -4.30 12.22
C LYS A 58 -40.54 -3.60 12.14
N GLN A 59 -39.76 -3.67 13.22
CA GLN A 59 -38.39 -3.18 13.22
C GLN A 59 -37.68 -3.79 12.01
N LYS A 60 -37.32 -2.94 11.06
CA LYS A 60 -36.53 -3.32 9.89
C LYS A 60 -35.25 -3.93 10.46
N LYS A 61 -34.95 -5.19 10.11
CA LYS A 61 -33.71 -5.83 10.57
C LYS A 61 -32.55 -4.92 10.14
N SER A 62 -31.74 -4.51 11.11
CA SER A 62 -30.46 -3.84 10.85
C SER A 62 -29.63 -4.73 9.93
N LEU A 63 -29.14 -4.16 8.83
CA LEU A 63 -28.18 -4.86 7.98
C LEU A 63 -26.82 -4.82 8.68
N LEU A 64 -26.00 -5.85 8.45
CA LEU A 64 -24.63 -5.87 8.97
C LEU A 64 -23.82 -4.68 8.44
N LEU A 65 -24.16 -4.20 7.24
CA LEU A 65 -23.68 -2.94 6.67
C LEU A 65 -23.93 -1.74 7.60
N ASP A 66 -25.14 -1.60 8.15
CA ASP A 66 -25.47 -0.46 9.02
C ASP A 66 -24.73 -0.59 10.36
N GLU A 67 -24.82 -1.78 10.97
CA GLU A 67 -24.14 -2.11 12.25
C GLU A 67 -22.62 -1.87 12.21
N LEU A 68 -21.96 -2.24 11.11
CA LEU A 68 -20.51 -2.05 10.92
C LEU A 68 -20.16 -0.64 10.45
N GLY A 69 -20.94 -0.09 9.52
CA GLY A 69 -20.65 1.20 8.89
C GLY A 69 -20.69 2.34 9.89
N ASP A 70 -21.72 2.38 10.74
CA ASP A 70 -21.86 3.44 11.74
C ASP A 70 -20.81 3.27 12.86
N ALA A 71 -20.66 2.06 13.41
CA ALA A 71 -19.72 1.79 14.51
C ALA A 71 -18.23 2.00 14.15
N LEU A 72 -17.84 1.87 12.88
CA LEU A 72 -16.48 2.18 12.43
C LEU A 72 -16.29 3.68 12.16
N VAL A 73 -17.32 4.37 11.69
CA VAL A 73 -17.29 5.82 11.47
C VAL A 73 -17.25 6.58 12.81
N ASP A 74 -18.03 6.15 13.81
CA ASP A 74 -18.10 6.80 15.13
C ASP A 74 -16.76 6.75 15.92
N GLN A 75 -16.03 5.63 15.84
CA GLN A 75 -14.69 5.51 16.44
C GLN A 75 -13.71 6.56 15.90
N MET A 76 -13.83 6.88 14.62
CA MET A 76 -12.94 7.82 13.94
C MET A 76 -13.36 9.29 14.14
N TYR A 77 -14.58 9.57 14.64
CA TYR A 77 -14.98 10.89 15.13
C TYR A 77 -14.58 11.13 16.60
N THR A 78 -14.68 10.12 17.46
CA THR A 78 -14.45 10.25 18.91
C THR A 78 -12.99 10.53 19.29
N THR A 79 -12.03 10.14 18.45
CA THR A 79 -10.60 10.40 18.71
C THR A 79 -10.24 11.89 18.52
N THR A 80 -10.82 12.57 17.53
CA THR A 80 -10.52 13.98 17.22
C THR A 80 -10.93 14.93 18.34
N THR A 81 -12.01 14.62 19.08
CA THR A 81 -12.47 15.37 20.26
C THR A 81 -11.70 15.07 21.55
N ALA A 82 -10.84 14.04 21.55
CA ALA A 82 -9.87 13.80 22.63
C ALA A 82 -8.57 14.58 22.40
N SER A 83 -8.03 14.54 21.18
CA SER A 83 -6.79 15.25 20.80
C SER A 83 -6.90 16.77 20.99
N THR A 84 -8.02 17.36 20.57
CA THR A 84 -8.31 18.80 20.71
C THR A 84 -8.48 19.32 22.15
N LYS A 85 -8.33 18.47 23.17
CA LYS A 85 -8.32 18.88 24.59
C LYS A 85 -6.93 18.97 25.22
N LEU A 86 -5.86 18.57 24.53
CA LEU A 86 -4.51 18.52 25.11
C LEU A 86 -3.64 19.73 24.75
N ASP A 87 -3.68 20.20 23.49
CA ASP A 87 -2.89 21.34 23.04
C ASP A 87 -3.75 22.60 22.81
N GLY A 88 -3.49 23.63 23.62
CA GLY A 88 -4.07 24.96 23.46
C GLY A 88 -3.26 25.81 22.48
N ARG A 89 -3.92 26.25 21.39
CA ARG A 89 -3.40 27.02 20.23
C ARG A 89 -2.76 26.19 19.11
N LEU A 90 -3.62 25.66 18.24
CA LEU A 90 -3.53 25.82 16.78
C LEU A 90 -4.87 25.40 16.17
N ASP A 91 -5.47 26.24 15.31
CA ASP A 91 -6.72 25.92 14.60
C ASP A 91 -6.45 24.94 13.44
N ILE A 92 -6.15 23.69 13.79
CA ILE A 92 -6.03 22.59 12.83
C ILE A 92 -7.45 22.18 12.42
N SER A 93 -7.77 22.37 11.14
CA SER A 93 -9.06 21.98 10.56
C SER A 93 -9.37 20.50 10.84
N SER A 94 -10.39 20.26 11.66
CA SER A 94 -10.88 18.92 12.00
C SER A 94 -11.56 18.27 10.79
N THR A 95 -10.77 17.72 9.87
CA THR A 95 -11.27 16.94 8.72
C THR A 95 -12.13 15.78 9.24
N SER A 96 -13.38 15.69 8.80
CA SER A 96 -14.25 14.56 9.14
C SER A 96 -13.62 13.24 8.69
N VAL A 97 -13.96 12.15 9.38
CA VAL A 97 -13.78 10.75 8.93
C VAL A 97 -14.15 10.59 7.45
N VAL A 98 -15.34 11.09 7.12
CA VAL A 98 -15.93 10.97 5.80
C VAL A 98 -15.18 11.86 4.79
N ASP A 99 -14.65 12.99 5.23
CA ASP A 99 -13.81 13.86 4.39
C ASP A 99 -12.40 13.30 4.22
N HIS A 100 -11.80 12.64 5.20
CA HIS A 100 -10.53 11.92 5.02
C HIS A 100 -10.70 10.77 4.01
N LEU A 101 -11.83 10.05 4.07
CA LEU A 101 -12.12 8.95 3.14
C LEU A 101 -12.58 9.43 1.75
N ARG A 102 -13.21 10.60 1.62
CA ARG A 102 -13.63 11.20 0.32
C ARG A 102 -12.58 12.08 -0.34
N SER A 103 -11.80 12.85 0.41
CA SER A 103 -11.00 13.95 -0.12
C SER A 103 -9.95 13.50 -1.12
N ASN A 104 -9.84 14.26 -2.20
CA ASN A 104 -8.69 14.19 -3.09
C ASN A 104 -7.52 14.88 -2.40
N PHE A 105 -6.46 14.13 -2.15
CA PHE A 105 -5.34 14.51 -1.26
C PHE A 105 -4.51 15.71 -1.79
N THR A 106 -4.76 16.11 -3.03
CA THR A 106 -4.13 17.23 -3.74
C THR A 106 -4.25 18.56 -2.99
N THR A 107 -5.41 18.88 -2.42
CA THR A 107 -5.62 20.16 -1.70
C THR A 107 -4.80 20.23 -0.39
N SER A 108 -4.72 19.13 0.36
CA SER A 108 -4.11 19.10 1.69
C SER A 108 -2.57 19.16 1.66
N LEU A 109 -1.94 18.40 0.75
CA LEU A 109 -0.47 18.42 0.61
C LEU A 109 0.06 19.75 0.06
N ILE A 110 -0.72 20.46 -0.76
CA ILE A 110 -0.36 21.81 -1.20
C ILE A 110 -0.37 22.77 -0.01
N ALA A 111 -1.45 22.80 0.78
CA ALA A 111 -1.55 23.67 1.96
C ALA A 111 -0.40 23.46 2.95
N SER A 112 -0.05 22.20 3.23
CA SER A 112 1.07 21.84 4.11
C SER A 112 2.43 22.27 3.54
N SER A 113 2.60 22.27 2.22
CA SER A 113 3.82 22.76 1.55
C SER A 113 3.89 24.29 1.45
N CYS A 114 2.76 24.99 1.55
CA CYS A 114 2.73 26.45 1.63
C CYS A 114 3.06 26.93 3.05
N ALA A 115 2.61 26.21 4.08
CA ALA A 115 2.77 26.58 5.50
C ALA A 115 4.23 26.65 5.99
N SER A 116 5.19 26.07 5.26
CA SER A 116 6.63 26.12 5.56
C SER A 116 7.39 27.25 4.85
N SER A 117 6.70 28.12 4.10
CA SER A 117 7.31 29.33 3.52
C SER A 117 7.31 30.48 4.54
N HIS A 118 8.49 30.93 4.97
CA HIS A 118 8.62 31.98 5.99
C HIS A 118 7.91 33.28 5.59
N SER A 119 7.08 33.80 6.51
CA SER A 119 6.46 35.12 6.36
C SER A 119 7.53 36.21 6.39
N SER A 120 7.66 36.95 5.28
CA SER A 120 8.39 38.21 5.20
C SER A 120 7.41 39.31 4.85
N SER A 121 6.98 40.07 5.86
CA SER A 121 6.11 41.23 5.64
C SER A 121 6.89 42.36 4.98
N SER A 122 6.26 43.03 4.01
CA SER A 122 6.69 44.33 3.50
C SER A 122 5.46 45.07 2.98
N HIS A 123 5.24 46.28 3.51
CA HIS A 123 4.05 47.07 3.19
C HIS A 123 4.18 47.73 1.82
N THR A 124 3.21 47.47 0.93
CA THR A 124 3.05 48.24 -0.30
C THR A 124 2.43 49.61 0.02
N LEU A 125 3.19 50.69 -0.18
CA LEU A 125 2.64 52.04 -0.34
C LEU A 125 2.78 52.48 -1.79
N THR A 126 1.71 53.03 -2.34
CA THR A 126 1.61 53.48 -3.73
C THR A 126 2.10 54.92 -3.88
N ALA A 127 3.01 55.15 -4.81
CA ALA A 127 3.34 56.46 -5.37
C ALA A 127 3.62 56.31 -6.88
N VAL A 128 3.63 57.42 -7.62
CA VAL A 128 3.47 57.43 -9.09
C VAL A 128 4.62 58.20 -9.77
N GLU A 129 4.88 57.83 -11.03
CA GLU A 129 5.37 58.70 -12.12
C GLU A 129 6.88 58.96 -12.35
N SER A 130 7.15 59.34 -13.61
CA SER A 130 8.33 60.08 -14.16
C SER A 130 9.70 59.39 -14.33
N THR A 131 9.87 58.83 -15.54
CA THR A 131 11.04 58.91 -16.45
C THR A 131 12.36 59.58 -16.01
N SER A 132 13.50 58.89 -16.18
CA SER A 132 14.72 59.39 -16.88
C SER A 132 15.88 58.36 -16.93
N THR A 133 16.94 58.64 -17.69
CA THR A 133 18.18 57.86 -17.89
C THR A 133 19.39 58.85 -17.96
N PRO A 134 20.66 58.43 -18.19
CA PRO A 134 21.52 57.56 -17.38
C PRO A 134 22.94 58.17 -17.07
N ALA A 135 23.69 57.61 -16.10
CA ALA A 135 25.11 57.93 -15.78
C ALA A 135 25.70 56.77 -14.92
N THR A 136 26.80 56.04 -15.23
CA THR A 136 28.25 56.30 -15.43
C THR A 136 29.12 56.27 -14.14
N SER A 137 30.45 56.08 -14.31
CA SER A 137 31.50 55.69 -13.33
C SER A 137 31.49 54.19 -12.94
N LEU A 138 32.60 53.42 -12.92
CA LEU A 138 34.02 53.63 -12.50
C LEU A 138 34.19 53.72 -10.98
N ASP A 139 35.12 53.04 -10.30
CA ASP A 139 35.94 51.83 -10.63
C ASP A 139 36.58 51.34 -9.28
N GLU A 140 37.57 50.44 -9.12
CA GLU A 140 38.48 49.75 -10.06
C GLU A 140 38.86 48.32 -9.56
N ARG A 141 40.15 48.10 -9.22
CA ARG A 141 40.86 46.90 -8.75
C ARG A 141 40.96 46.89 -7.20
N GLU A 142 41.57 45.95 -6.49
CA GLU A 142 42.74 45.11 -6.81
C GLU A 142 42.83 43.82 -5.97
N SER A 143 43.68 42.89 -6.42
CA SER A 143 43.90 41.55 -5.87
C SER A 143 45.19 41.46 -5.04
N HIS A 144 45.24 40.58 -4.02
CA HIS A 144 46.50 39.97 -3.57
C HIS A 144 46.30 38.57 -2.97
N GLU A 145 47.41 37.89 -2.66
CA GLU A 145 47.59 36.43 -2.73
C GLU A 145 48.64 35.95 -1.67
N ILE A 146 48.90 34.64 -1.54
CA ILE A 146 50.07 34.02 -0.84
C ILE A 146 49.97 34.07 0.73
N ALA A 147 50.41 33.12 1.59
CA ALA A 147 51.25 31.91 1.48
C ALA A 147 50.90 30.75 2.47
N THR A 148 51.65 29.65 2.31
CA THR A 148 51.65 28.30 2.95
C THR A 148 52.41 28.14 4.31
N SER A 149 52.07 27.10 5.10
CA SER A 149 52.96 26.25 5.97
C SER A 149 52.10 25.09 6.57
N ALA A 150 52.40 23.78 6.66
CA ALA A 150 53.59 22.93 7.00
C ALA A 150 53.90 22.83 8.53
N ALA A 151 54.23 21.68 9.17
CA ALA A 151 54.15 20.22 8.84
C ALA A 151 54.44 19.29 10.08
N SER A 152 54.14 17.97 9.99
CA SER A 152 54.65 16.82 10.83
C SER A 152 54.23 16.76 12.35
N THR A 153 54.35 15.68 13.15
CA THR A 153 55.33 14.54 13.23
C THR A 153 54.84 13.28 14.04
N VAL A 154 55.02 12.06 13.47
CA VAL A 154 55.40 10.69 14.00
C VAL A 154 54.99 10.14 15.41
N ALA A 155 54.85 8.80 15.52
CA ALA A 155 54.50 7.97 16.71
C ALA A 155 55.65 7.08 17.27
N PRO A 156 55.45 6.30 18.37
CA PRO A 156 55.60 4.81 18.33
C PRO A 156 54.54 4.06 19.21
N THR A 157 54.18 2.76 19.13
CA THR A 157 54.74 1.45 18.66
C THR A 157 55.17 0.49 19.79
N VAL A 158 54.39 -0.57 20.07
CA VAL A 158 54.78 -1.90 20.62
C VAL A 158 53.81 -2.98 20.05
N SER A 159 54.15 -4.28 20.03
CA SER A 159 53.43 -5.32 19.26
C SER A 159 53.37 -6.73 19.93
N SER A 160 52.63 -7.64 19.29
CA SER A 160 52.61 -9.13 19.40
C SER A 160 51.52 -9.79 20.29
N HIS A 161 51.05 -11.04 20.07
CA HIS A 161 51.49 -12.14 19.17
C HIS A 161 50.32 -13.03 18.64
N HIS A 162 50.51 -13.61 17.45
CA HIS A 162 49.95 -14.88 16.89
C HIS A 162 48.49 -15.08 16.38
N ARG A 163 48.38 -16.12 15.53
CA ARG A 163 47.31 -16.65 14.63
C ARG A 163 47.10 -18.16 15.00
N PRO A 164 46.15 -18.98 14.45
CA PRO A 164 45.60 -18.91 13.09
C PRO A 164 44.08 -19.18 12.87
N SER A 165 43.66 -18.73 11.67
CA SER A 165 42.52 -19.13 10.81
C SER A 165 41.60 -20.31 11.18
N MET A 166 40.29 -20.10 11.02
CA MET A 166 39.54 -20.81 9.96
C MET A 166 38.46 -19.89 9.36
N GLU A 167 38.06 -20.15 8.11
CA GLU A 167 37.32 -19.23 7.26
C GLU A 167 35.95 -19.80 6.86
N SER A 168 34.89 -19.00 6.89
CA SER A 168 33.55 -19.40 6.42
C SER A 168 32.78 -18.22 5.84
N LEU A 169 32.31 -18.38 4.60
CA LEU A 169 31.82 -17.31 3.75
C LEU A 169 30.38 -16.91 4.11
N ARG A 170 30.20 -15.71 4.67
CA ARG A 170 28.92 -14.98 4.63
C ARG A 170 28.98 -13.92 3.53
N SER A 171 28.16 -14.08 2.49
CA SER A 171 28.03 -13.13 1.38
C SER A 171 27.28 -11.86 1.82
N SER A 172 27.99 -10.92 2.46
CA SER A 172 27.48 -9.58 2.75
C SER A 172 27.23 -8.81 1.45
N VAL A 173 25.99 -8.38 1.22
CA VAL A 173 25.64 -7.44 0.15
C VAL A 173 26.12 -6.04 0.56
N PRO A 174 26.97 -5.34 -0.23
CA PRO A 174 27.51 -4.05 0.17
C PRO A 174 26.47 -2.93 0.07
N SER A 175 26.13 -2.34 1.20
CA SER A 175 25.28 -1.14 1.31
C SER A 175 26.05 0.12 0.93
N HIS A 176 26.25 0.37 -0.38
CA HIS A 176 26.91 1.59 -0.85
C HIS A 176 25.97 2.80 -0.87
N SER A 177 25.89 3.50 0.25
CA SER A 177 25.46 4.90 0.34
C SER A 177 26.58 5.81 -0.21
N GLN A 178 26.63 5.98 -1.53
CA GLN A 178 27.51 6.99 -2.17
C GLN A 178 26.72 8.23 -2.57
N SER A 179 26.89 9.29 -1.79
CA SER A 179 26.48 10.66 -2.13
C SER A 179 27.67 11.59 -2.00
N LEU A 180 28.47 11.69 -3.07
CA LEU A 180 28.86 12.97 -3.66
C LEU A 180 29.53 12.74 -5.03
N GLY A 181 29.30 13.65 -5.97
CA GLY A 181 29.77 13.55 -7.35
C GLY A 181 29.38 14.78 -8.15
N THR A 182 29.91 15.94 -7.76
CA THR A 182 29.61 17.24 -8.38
C THR A 182 30.19 17.34 -9.79
N GLY A 183 29.42 16.88 -10.78
CA GLY A 183 29.62 17.14 -12.21
C GLY A 183 28.35 17.76 -12.80
N ALA A 184 28.49 18.80 -13.62
CA ALA A 184 27.36 19.58 -14.10
C ALA A 184 26.53 18.84 -15.17
N GLY A 185 25.20 18.92 -15.07
CA GLY A 185 24.28 18.61 -16.17
C GLY A 185 23.37 17.38 -16.00
N THR A 186 22.08 17.65 -15.76
CA THR A 186 20.93 16.87 -16.27
C THR A 186 20.92 15.33 -16.08
N ALA A 187 20.29 14.88 -14.99
CA ALA A 187 19.45 13.67 -14.94
C ALA A 187 18.62 13.66 -13.63
N GLY A 188 17.41 13.09 -13.64
CA GLY A 188 16.73 12.71 -12.41
C GLY A 188 17.51 11.68 -11.58
N ALA A 189 17.17 11.58 -10.29
CA ALA A 189 17.91 10.78 -9.31
C ALA A 189 17.08 9.58 -8.81
N VAL A 190 17.74 8.60 -8.19
CA VAL A 190 17.09 7.40 -7.62
C VAL A 190 17.25 7.35 -6.11
N PHE A 191 16.12 7.19 -5.44
CA PHE A 191 15.96 7.27 -4.01
C PHE A 191 15.43 5.95 -3.45
N CYS A 192 15.79 5.68 -2.20
CA CYS A 192 15.08 4.76 -1.31
C CYS A 192 14.07 5.57 -0.47
N LEU A 193 13.31 4.93 0.41
CA LEU A 193 12.28 5.58 1.21
C LEU A 193 12.85 6.48 2.35
N ASP A 194 14.17 6.53 2.49
CA ASP A 194 14.90 7.18 3.60
C ASP A 194 15.17 8.69 3.42
N ASP A 195 15.03 9.25 2.21
CA ASP A 195 15.16 10.72 1.98
C ASP A 195 13.82 11.40 2.23
N PHE A 196 13.69 12.08 3.37
CA PHE A 196 12.48 12.82 3.78
C PHE A 196 11.92 13.78 2.72
N SER A 197 12.79 14.49 2.00
CA SER A 197 12.38 15.47 0.98
C SER A 197 11.77 14.79 -0.25
N THR A 198 12.28 13.62 -0.60
CA THR A 198 11.82 12.86 -1.77
C THR A 198 10.70 11.90 -1.41
N MET A 199 10.68 11.37 -0.18
CA MET A 199 9.57 10.63 0.40
C MET A 199 8.28 11.44 0.35
N SER A 200 8.34 12.73 0.67
CA SER A 200 7.22 13.68 0.52
C SER A 200 6.71 13.77 -0.94
N ALA A 201 7.62 13.73 -1.92
CA ALA A 201 7.26 13.72 -3.34
C ALA A 201 6.71 12.35 -3.79
N ILE A 202 7.30 11.23 -3.37
CA ILE A 202 6.83 9.86 -3.64
C ILE A 202 5.42 9.67 -3.07
N GLN A 203 5.17 10.14 -1.84
CA GLN A 203 3.86 10.09 -1.20
C GLN A 203 2.84 10.90 -2.01
N ARG A 204 3.15 12.14 -2.41
CA ARG A 204 2.26 12.97 -3.25
C ARG A 204 1.96 12.33 -4.61
N LEU A 205 2.98 11.82 -5.31
CA LEU A 205 2.82 11.18 -6.62
C LEU A 205 2.06 9.86 -6.52
N THR A 206 2.22 9.11 -5.43
CA THR A 206 1.43 7.90 -5.13
C THR A 206 -0.02 8.26 -4.80
N ALA A 207 -0.25 9.34 -4.05
CA ALA A 207 -1.59 9.85 -3.72
C ALA A 207 -2.37 10.37 -4.94
N GLN A 208 -1.70 10.69 -6.04
CA GLN A 208 -2.29 11.25 -7.26
C GLN A 208 -2.36 10.23 -8.42
N TYR A 209 -1.39 9.32 -8.54
CA TYR A 209 -1.26 8.38 -9.68
C TYR A 209 -1.21 6.89 -9.28
N GLY A 210 -1.18 6.59 -7.98
CA GLY A 210 -0.96 5.23 -7.47
C GLY A 210 -2.18 4.31 -7.61
N ARG A 211 -2.31 3.61 -8.73
CA ARG A 211 -3.22 2.46 -8.95
C ARG A 211 -2.89 1.23 -8.09
N VAL A 212 -3.73 0.20 -8.10
CA VAL A 212 -3.55 -1.05 -7.33
C VAL A 212 -2.24 -1.75 -7.69
N ALA A 213 -1.91 -1.83 -8.98
CA ALA A 213 -0.66 -2.39 -9.54
C ALA A 213 0.62 -2.04 -8.75
N HIS A 214 0.66 -0.86 -8.13
CA HIS A 214 1.77 -0.34 -7.34
C HIS A 214 1.86 -0.95 -5.92
N MET A 215 1.60 -2.26 -5.76
CA MET A 215 1.75 -2.98 -4.48
C MET A 215 3.17 -2.84 -3.90
N GLY A 216 4.17 -2.75 -4.77
CA GLY A 216 5.58 -2.62 -4.40
C GLY A 216 5.98 -1.30 -3.72
N ILE A 217 5.12 -0.29 -3.69
CA ILE A 217 5.47 1.02 -3.14
C ILE A 217 5.69 0.97 -1.61
N LEU A 218 5.06 0.02 -0.92
CA LEU A 218 5.22 -0.22 0.52
C LEU A 218 6.28 -1.29 0.83
N ASP A 219 7.17 -1.59 -0.12
CA ASP A 219 8.26 -2.56 0.03
C ASP A 219 9.61 -1.89 -0.20
N HIS A 220 10.37 -1.73 0.88
CA HIS A 220 11.70 -1.10 0.94
C HIS A 220 12.74 -1.65 -0.05
N SER A 221 12.51 -2.82 -0.65
CA SER A 221 13.37 -3.36 -1.70
C SER A 221 13.02 -2.90 -3.13
N TYR A 222 11.98 -2.08 -3.31
CA TYR A 222 11.77 -1.25 -4.50
C TYR A 222 12.56 0.07 -4.40
N ARG A 223 12.94 0.63 -5.56
CA ARG A 223 13.61 1.93 -5.69
C ARG A 223 12.74 2.89 -6.49
N PHE A 224 12.88 4.19 -6.25
CA PHE A 224 12.12 5.23 -6.93
C PHE A 224 13.04 6.11 -7.75
N PHE A 225 12.95 6.05 -9.08
CA PHE A 225 13.48 7.11 -9.93
C PHE A 225 12.52 8.29 -9.88
N VAL A 226 13.01 9.48 -9.54
CA VAL A 226 12.22 10.71 -9.48
C VAL A 226 12.89 11.75 -10.36
N ASN A 227 12.12 12.38 -11.25
CA ASN A 227 12.66 13.38 -12.17
C ASN A 227 13.07 14.66 -11.44
N GLN A 228 13.90 15.48 -12.10
CA GLN A 228 14.51 16.66 -11.45
C GLN A 228 13.47 17.66 -10.92
N SER A 229 12.31 17.80 -11.59
CA SER A 229 11.20 18.68 -11.17
C SER A 229 10.30 18.07 -10.07
N ARG A 230 10.53 16.83 -9.64
CA ARG A 230 9.70 16.09 -8.67
C ARG A 230 8.22 16.01 -9.07
N THR A 231 7.94 16.02 -10.38
CA THR A 231 6.60 15.93 -10.98
C THR A 231 6.26 14.52 -11.48
N GLY A 232 7.25 13.62 -11.56
CA GLY A 232 7.04 12.24 -11.97
C GLY A 232 8.01 11.26 -11.32
N ALA A 233 7.51 10.07 -11.01
CA ALA A 233 8.30 9.00 -10.41
C ALA A 233 8.05 7.63 -11.08
N ILE A 234 9.02 6.73 -10.97
CA ILE A 234 8.94 5.34 -11.42
C ILE A 234 9.38 4.44 -10.27
N SER A 235 8.49 3.58 -9.78
CA SER A 235 8.82 2.54 -8.80
C SER A 235 9.31 1.28 -9.52
N PHE A 236 10.51 0.78 -9.20
CA PHE A 236 11.12 -0.33 -9.91
C PHE A 236 12.00 -1.23 -9.02
N LYS A 237 12.19 -2.48 -9.46
CA LYS A 237 13.20 -3.41 -8.94
C LYS A 237 14.17 -3.82 -10.04
N VAL A 238 15.45 -3.96 -9.72
CA VAL A 238 16.46 -4.49 -10.65
C VAL A 238 16.64 -5.98 -10.41
N ARG A 239 16.49 -6.80 -11.46
CA ARG A 239 16.79 -8.23 -11.47
C ARG A 239 17.40 -8.60 -12.82
N ASN A 240 18.47 -9.40 -12.81
CA ASN A 240 19.15 -9.92 -14.01
C ASN A 240 19.41 -8.85 -15.10
N HIS A 241 19.97 -7.69 -14.69
CA HIS A 241 20.21 -6.52 -15.56
C HIS A 241 18.96 -5.95 -16.26
N VAL A 242 17.76 -6.16 -15.71
CA VAL A 242 16.51 -5.51 -16.15
C VAL A 242 15.93 -4.69 -15.00
N ALA A 243 15.58 -3.44 -15.27
CA ALA A 243 14.73 -2.63 -14.41
C ALA A 243 13.26 -3.00 -14.68
N ILE A 244 12.64 -3.67 -13.72
CA ILE A 244 11.23 -4.06 -13.74
C ILE A 244 10.43 -2.99 -13.01
N VAL A 245 9.69 -2.18 -13.77
CA VAL A 245 8.77 -1.16 -13.26
C VAL A 245 7.51 -1.87 -12.72
N GLY A 246 7.07 -1.48 -11.53
CA GLY A 246 5.81 -1.96 -10.94
C GLY A 246 4.68 -0.98 -11.21
N GLY A 247 3.68 -1.38 -11.99
CA GLY A 247 2.59 -0.52 -12.44
C GLY A 247 2.97 0.39 -13.61
N ASP A 248 2.40 1.60 -13.60
CA ASP A 248 2.63 2.64 -14.60
C ASP A 248 3.60 3.71 -14.03
N PRO A 249 4.15 4.63 -14.84
CA PRO A 249 4.86 5.80 -14.30
C PRO A 249 3.91 6.71 -13.52
N LEU A 250 4.30 7.14 -12.32
CA LEU A 250 3.55 8.00 -11.42
C LEU A 250 3.70 9.47 -11.85
N CYS A 251 3.03 9.87 -12.92
CA CYS A 251 2.96 11.23 -13.45
C CYS A 251 1.71 11.46 -14.31
N GLU A 252 1.45 12.72 -14.68
CA GLU A 252 0.46 13.02 -15.72
C GLU A 252 0.77 12.27 -17.03
N PRO A 253 -0.23 11.74 -17.75
CA PRO A 253 0.01 10.93 -18.95
C PRO A 253 0.89 11.61 -20.01
N HIS A 254 0.76 12.93 -20.18
CA HIS A 254 1.57 13.69 -21.15
C HIS A 254 3.07 13.76 -20.78
N MET A 255 3.43 13.50 -19.51
CA MET A 255 4.82 13.49 -19.02
C MET A 255 5.48 12.10 -19.09
N ILE A 256 4.71 11.04 -19.37
CA ILE A 256 5.24 9.67 -19.49
C ILE A 256 6.41 9.57 -20.50
N PRO A 257 6.37 10.18 -21.70
CA PRO A 257 7.46 10.09 -22.66
C PRO A 257 8.79 10.70 -22.18
N SER A 258 8.76 11.86 -21.52
CA SER A 258 9.96 12.54 -21.02
C SER A 258 10.51 11.84 -19.78
N LEU A 259 9.64 11.45 -18.84
CA LEU A 259 10.03 10.69 -17.65
C LEU A 259 10.71 9.34 -18.01
N LEU A 260 10.20 8.65 -19.04
CA LEU A 260 10.82 7.43 -19.56
C LEU A 260 12.13 7.68 -20.32
N ALA A 261 12.32 8.85 -20.92
CA ALA A 261 13.59 9.24 -21.54
C ALA A 261 14.67 9.56 -20.50
N GLU A 262 14.34 10.32 -19.45
CA GLU A 262 15.24 10.56 -18.31
C GLU A 262 15.63 9.23 -17.64
N PHE A 263 14.66 8.34 -17.40
CA PHE A 263 14.91 7.03 -16.82
C PHE A 263 15.70 6.11 -17.76
N ALA A 264 15.55 6.25 -19.09
CA ALA A 264 16.40 5.55 -20.04
C ALA A 264 17.86 5.98 -19.90
N THR A 265 18.15 7.29 -19.84
CA THR A 265 19.50 7.81 -19.61
C THR A 265 20.11 7.24 -18.32
N TYR A 266 19.34 7.19 -17.23
CA TYR A 266 19.78 6.56 -15.98
C TYR A 266 20.06 5.05 -16.13
N ARG A 267 19.14 4.29 -16.74
CA ARG A 267 19.32 2.84 -16.98
C ARG A 267 20.51 2.53 -17.88
N HIS A 268 20.77 3.34 -18.91
CA HIS A 268 21.91 3.13 -19.83
C HIS A 268 23.25 3.27 -19.10
N ARG A 269 23.39 4.21 -18.16
CA ARG A 269 24.57 4.35 -17.27
C ARG A 269 24.82 3.12 -16.38
N HIS A 270 23.80 2.28 -16.18
CA HIS A 270 23.88 1.04 -15.39
C HIS A 270 23.73 -0.24 -16.22
N HIS A 271 23.69 -0.14 -17.55
CA HIS A 271 23.46 -1.25 -18.49
C HIS A 271 22.19 -2.07 -18.19
N TRP A 272 21.08 -1.41 -17.82
CA TRP A 272 19.81 -2.08 -17.52
C TRP A 272 18.80 -2.03 -18.66
N GLY A 273 18.27 -3.21 -19.04
CA GLY A 273 17.04 -3.33 -19.83
C GLY A 273 15.82 -2.80 -19.08
N LEU A 274 14.65 -2.82 -19.73
CA LEU A 274 13.39 -2.31 -19.18
C LEU A 274 12.28 -3.34 -19.38
N ALA A 275 11.45 -3.52 -18.36
CA ALA A 275 10.16 -4.20 -18.44
C ALA A 275 9.16 -3.53 -17.49
N PHE A 276 7.87 -3.68 -17.74
CA PHE A 276 6.81 -3.27 -16.82
C PHE A 276 6.02 -4.51 -16.37
N MET A 277 5.58 -4.51 -15.11
CA MET A 277 4.78 -5.56 -14.50
C MET A 277 3.55 -4.93 -13.84
N GLY A 278 2.35 -5.27 -14.35
CA GLY A 278 1.09 -4.69 -13.88
C GLY A 278 0.76 -3.35 -14.55
N ALA A 279 1.29 -3.06 -15.74
CA ALA A 279 0.91 -1.87 -16.49
C ALA A 279 -0.58 -1.90 -16.85
N SER A 280 -1.23 -0.74 -16.88
CA SER A 280 -2.67 -0.62 -17.11
C SER A 280 -3.07 -0.67 -18.59
N ALA A 281 -4.31 -1.07 -18.87
CA ALA A 281 -4.90 -1.00 -20.22
C ALA A 281 -4.85 0.41 -20.86
N ALA A 282 -4.83 1.48 -20.03
CA ALA A 282 -4.63 2.85 -20.50
C ALA A 282 -3.20 3.08 -20.99
N PHE A 283 -2.19 2.65 -20.21
CA PHE A 283 -0.78 2.72 -20.60
C PHE A 283 -0.50 1.88 -21.86
N ILE A 284 -1.11 0.71 -21.99
CA ILE A 284 -1.00 -0.14 -23.18
C ILE A 284 -1.47 0.60 -24.44
N ARG A 285 -2.69 1.17 -24.40
CA ARG A 285 -3.31 1.85 -25.53
C ARG A 285 -2.60 3.15 -25.92
N GLN A 286 -2.15 3.92 -24.94
CA GLN A 286 -1.54 5.25 -25.17
C GLN A 286 -0.03 5.17 -25.48
N PHE A 287 0.70 4.23 -24.89
CA PHE A 287 2.17 4.21 -24.96
C PHE A 287 2.76 2.97 -25.63
N ALA A 288 2.35 1.77 -25.22
CA ALA A 288 2.99 0.52 -25.67
C ALA A 288 2.61 0.15 -27.11
N GLN A 289 1.31 0.10 -27.43
CA GLN A 289 0.82 -0.31 -28.75
C GLN A 289 1.28 0.62 -29.89
N PRO A 290 1.23 1.97 -29.76
CA PRO A 290 1.74 2.87 -30.80
C PRO A 290 3.24 2.74 -31.08
N ARG A 291 4.01 2.19 -30.12
CA ARG A 291 5.46 1.94 -30.24
C ARG A 291 5.80 0.51 -30.67
N GLY A 292 4.79 -0.32 -30.95
CA GLY A 292 4.97 -1.73 -31.31
C GLY A 292 5.59 -2.59 -30.20
N TRP A 293 5.48 -2.16 -28.93
CA TRP A 293 6.03 -2.89 -27.79
C TRP A 293 5.27 -4.21 -27.56
N THR A 294 5.98 -5.23 -27.10
CA THR A 294 5.37 -6.52 -26.75
C THR A 294 4.58 -6.37 -25.46
N THR A 295 3.33 -6.82 -25.44
CA THR A 295 2.46 -6.81 -24.26
C THR A 295 1.84 -8.18 -24.02
N ILE A 296 1.67 -8.57 -22.76
CA ILE A 296 1.03 -9.83 -22.35
C ILE A 296 0.05 -9.56 -21.20
N ARG A 297 -1.25 -9.77 -21.38
CA ARG A 297 -2.25 -9.66 -20.29
C ARG A 297 -2.17 -10.89 -19.38
N PHE A 298 -1.48 -10.78 -18.26
CA PHE A 298 -1.27 -11.89 -17.32
C PHE A 298 -2.35 -11.98 -16.23
N GLY A 299 -3.16 -10.93 -16.07
CA GLY A 299 -4.18 -10.88 -15.02
C GLY A 299 -5.29 -9.87 -15.25
N THR A 300 -6.27 -9.94 -14.36
CA THR A 300 -7.33 -8.95 -14.17
C THR A 300 -7.25 -8.44 -12.73
N GLU A 301 -7.18 -7.13 -12.57
CA GLU A 301 -7.42 -6.39 -11.35
C GLU A 301 -8.89 -6.53 -10.99
N ARG A 302 -9.17 -7.16 -9.85
CA ARG A 302 -10.52 -7.42 -9.37
C ARG A 302 -11.00 -6.29 -8.47
N VAL A 303 -12.22 -5.83 -8.64
CA VAL A 303 -12.76 -4.70 -7.86
C VAL A 303 -13.98 -5.12 -7.04
N LEU A 304 -14.12 -4.59 -5.82
CA LEU A 304 -15.37 -4.60 -5.06
C LEU A 304 -15.94 -3.18 -5.06
N ASN A 305 -17.23 -3.05 -5.38
CA ASN A 305 -17.94 -1.77 -5.38
C ASN A 305 -18.80 -1.64 -4.11
N PRO A 306 -18.37 -0.89 -3.08
CA PRO A 306 -19.07 -0.86 -1.79
C PRO A 306 -20.49 -0.28 -1.86
N GLN A 307 -20.83 0.46 -2.92
CA GLN A 307 -22.18 1.03 -3.08
C GLN A 307 -23.20 0.00 -3.58
N THR A 308 -22.78 -1.01 -4.33
CA THR A 308 -23.66 -1.96 -5.05
C THR A 308 -23.53 -3.42 -4.61
N ASN A 309 -22.45 -3.77 -3.90
CA ASN A 309 -22.05 -5.16 -3.65
C ASN A 309 -23.13 -6.03 -2.96
N ASP A 310 -23.50 -7.13 -3.61
CA ASP A 310 -24.54 -8.06 -3.14
C ASP A 310 -24.21 -8.82 -1.85
N VAL A 311 -22.93 -8.95 -1.46
CA VAL A 311 -22.55 -9.60 -0.19
C VAL A 311 -22.70 -8.63 0.98
N LEU A 312 -22.26 -7.38 0.79
CA LEU A 312 -22.42 -6.30 1.77
C LEU A 312 -23.91 -5.97 2.02
N LEU A 313 -24.72 -5.94 0.96
CA LEU A 313 -26.16 -5.65 1.02
C LEU A 313 -27.02 -6.86 1.46
N GLU A 314 -26.40 -7.94 1.96
CA GLU A 314 -27.03 -9.22 2.38
C GLU A 314 -27.94 -9.91 1.33
N ARG A 315 -27.86 -9.50 0.06
CA ARG A 315 -28.62 -10.09 -1.07
C ARG A 315 -28.09 -11.47 -1.45
N SER A 316 -26.77 -11.65 -1.38
CA SER A 316 -26.06 -12.92 -1.54
C SER A 316 -25.26 -13.25 -0.28
N GLY A 317 -24.20 -14.06 -0.37
CA GLY A 317 -23.20 -14.19 0.69
C GLY A 317 -23.68 -14.73 2.06
N LYS A 318 -24.91 -15.23 2.21
CA LYS A 318 -25.57 -15.56 3.50
C LYS A 318 -24.68 -16.29 4.55
N ARG A 319 -23.78 -17.17 4.11
CA ARG A 319 -22.81 -17.84 4.99
C ARG A 319 -21.87 -16.84 5.69
N ILE A 320 -21.34 -15.87 4.94
CA ILE A 320 -20.47 -14.78 5.43
C ILE A 320 -21.26 -13.92 6.44
N ALA A 321 -22.46 -13.45 6.08
CA ALA A 321 -23.28 -12.64 6.97
C ALA A 321 -23.59 -13.35 8.31
N VAL A 322 -23.95 -14.64 8.27
CA VAL A 322 -24.16 -15.45 9.49
C VAL A 322 -22.87 -15.65 10.29
N GLN A 323 -21.74 -15.89 9.63
CA GLN A 323 -20.45 -16.13 10.27
C GLN A 323 -19.90 -14.84 10.92
N ASN A 324 -19.97 -13.70 10.23
CA ASN A 324 -19.60 -12.40 10.75
C ASN A 324 -20.45 -12.02 11.98
N ARG A 325 -21.78 -12.21 11.91
CA ARG A 325 -22.68 -12.00 13.06
C ARG A 325 -22.49 -13.01 14.20
N GLN A 326 -21.81 -14.14 13.97
CA GLN A 326 -21.39 -15.06 15.04
C GLN A 326 -20.07 -14.62 15.69
N LEU A 327 -19.11 -14.14 14.89
CA LEU A 327 -17.83 -13.58 15.37
C LEU A 327 -18.07 -12.36 16.28
N LEU A 328 -18.88 -11.40 15.81
CA LEU A 328 -19.21 -10.16 16.53
C LEU A 328 -20.06 -10.35 17.79
N ASN A 329 -20.68 -11.51 17.97
CA ASN A 329 -21.58 -11.73 19.11
C ASN A 329 -20.76 -12.01 20.38
N ARG A 330 -20.90 -11.15 21.41
CA ARG A 330 -20.17 -11.20 22.68
C ARG A 330 -20.22 -12.56 23.39
N ALA A 331 -21.33 -13.30 23.24
CA ALA A 331 -21.52 -14.62 23.85
C ALA A 331 -21.11 -15.81 22.94
N LYS A 332 -20.43 -15.57 21.81
CA LYS A 332 -20.01 -16.61 20.84
C LYS A 332 -18.57 -16.44 20.37
N GLY A 333 -18.31 -15.41 19.57
CA GLY A 333 -16.97 -15.09 19.07
C GLY A 333 -16.27 -14.02 19.89
N GLY A 334 -17.02 -13.07 20.45
CA GLY A 334 -16.47 -11.96 21.23
C GLY A 334 -15.50 -11.06 20.46
N VAL A 335 -15.55 -11.08 19.13
CA VAL A 335 -14.67 -10.28 18.27
C VAL A 335 -15.18 -8.85 18.23
N SER A 336 -14.32 -7.88 18.52
CA SER A 336 -14.58 -6.46 18.26
C SER A 336 -13.77 -5.97 17.05
N LEU A 337 -14.14 -4.79 16.53
CA LEU A 337 -13.50 -4.15 15.39
C LEU A 337 -13.11 -2.73 15.72
N GLY A 338 -11.98 -2.28 15.18
CA GLY A 338 -11.58 -0.88 15.19
C GLY A 338 -11.07 -0.40 13.85
N VAL A 339 -10.96 0.92 13.73
CA VAL A 339 -10.35 1.61 12.60
C VAL A 339 -9.15 2.43 13.09
N TYR A 340 -8.13 2.56 12.25
CA TYR A 340 -6.98 3.42 12.52
C TYR A 340 -6.46 4.01 11.21
N ALA A 341 -6.14 5.30 11.20
CA ALA A 341 -5.58 6.00 10.07
C ALA A 341 -4.55 7.03 10.60
N PRO A 342 -3.24 6.84 10.37
CA PRO A 342 -2.22 7.74 10.93
C PRO A 342 -2.43 9.22 10.56
N ALA A 343 -2.97 9.48 9.37
CA ALA A 343 -3.34 10.82 8.89
C ALA A 343 -4.42 11.55 9.70
N VAL A 344 -5.17 10.84 10.56
CA VAL A 344 -6.31 11.37 11.34
C VAL A 344 -6.09 11.19 12.85
N HIS A 345 -5.47 10.10 13.27
CA HIS A 345 -5.27 9.74 14.67
C HIS A 345 -3.86 10.09 15.19
N GLY A 346 -2.93 10.47 14.29
CA GLY A 346 -1.51 10.55 14.61
C GLY A 346 -0.85 9.16 14.75
N THR A 347 0.37 9.15 15.28
CA THR A 347 1.17 7.93 15.47
C THR A 347 0.83 7.25 16.79
N ASP A 348 0.08 6.15 16.74
CA ASP A 348 -0.07 5.22 17.86
C ASP A 348 1.01 4.13 17.76
N ALA A 349 2.12 4.35 18.46
CA ALA A 349 3.28 3.45 18.38
C ALA A 349 2.98 2.02 18.87
N GLN A 350 2.04 1.85 19.83
CA GLN A 350 1.67 0.52 20.32
C GLN A 350 0.83 -0.21 19.26
N LEU A 351 -0.22 0.43 18.76
CA LEU A 351 -1.10 -0.16 17.73
C LEU A 351 -0.33 -0.47 16.44
N GLN A 352 0.58 0.42 16.02
CA GLN A 352 1.47 0.15 14.89
C GLN A 352 2.36 -1.09 15.14
N SER A 353 2.95 -1.21 16.35
CA SER A 353 3.76 -2.38 16.71
C SER A 353 2.95 -3.68 16.79
N GLU A 354 1.71 -3.65 17.26
CA GLU A 354 0.81 -4.83 17.27
C GLU A 354 0.44 -5.28 15.84
N LEU A 355 0.14 -4.32 14.96
CA LEU A 355 -0.18 -4.59 13.55
C LEU A 355 1.02 -5.15 12.77
N VAL A 356 2.23 -4.60 12.97
CA VAL A 356 3.47 -5.16 12.40
C VAL A 356 3.76 -6.56 12.94
N GLY A 357 3.60 -6.78 14.26
CA GLY A 357 3.81 -8.09 14.88
C GLY A 357 2.90 -9.18 14.27
N ILE A 358 1.65 -8.85 13.96
CA ILE A 358 0.71 -9.77 13.28
C ILE A 358 1.09 -9.99 11.81
N TYR A 359 1.54 -8.94 11.11
CA TYR A 359 2.06 -9.08 9.74
C TYR A 359 3.23 -10.06 9.68
N ASP A 360 4.25 -9.88 10.54
CA ASP A 360 5.43 -10.73 10.53
C ASP A 360 5.16 -12.15 11.06
N ALA A 361 4.27 -12.33 12.04
CA ALA A 361 3.85 -13.66 12.48
C ALA A 361 3.14 -14.46 11.37
N TRP A 362 2.18 -13.83 10.67
CA TRP A 362 1.52 -14.41 9.51
C TRP A 362 2.52 -14.71 8.38
N ARG A 363 3.42 -13.77 8.10
CA ARG A 363 4.45 -13.91 7.08
C ARG A 363 5.44 -15.03 7.41
N ALA A 364 5.80 -15.22 8.69
CA ALA A 364 6.65 -16.32 9.15
C ALA A 364 5.96 -17.69 8.96
N GLU A 365 4.71 -17.86 9.41
CA GLU A 365 3.93 -19.09 9.18
C GLU A 365 3.81 -19.40 7.68
N ARG A 366 3.43 -18.41 6.88
CA ARG A 366 3.38 -18.50 5.40
C ARG A 366 4.75 -18.88 4.80
N ASN A 367 5.86 -18.42 5.37
CA ASN A 367 7.20 -18.75 4.90
C ASN A 367 7.61 -20.19 5.21
N THR A 368 7.11 -20.80 6.30
CA THR A 368 7.34 -22.22 6.61
C THR A 368 6.54 -23.19 5.73
N SER A 369 5.49 -22.70 5.06
CA SER A 369 4.67 -23.51 4.16
C SER A 369 5.43 -23.93 2.91
N ALA A 370 5.59 -25.24 2.71
CA ALA A 370 6.37 -25.82 1.62
C ALA A 370 5.68 -25.69 0.24
N GLY A 371 5.80 -24.53 -0.39
CA GLY A 371 5.34 -24.30 -1.77
C GLY A 371 5.85 -23.00 -2.39
N PRO A 372 5.87 -22.88 -3.74
CA PRO A 372 6.27 -21.64 -4.42
C PRO A 372 5.43 -20.43 -4.00
N GLN A 373 6.08 -19.41 -3.44
CA GLN A 373 5.39 -18.28 -2.83
C GLN A 373 4.93 -17.25 -3.88
N THR A 374 3.64 -16.91 -3.84
CA THR A 374 2.98 -16.00 -4.80
C THR A 374 2.97 -14.54 -4.35
N PHE A 375 3.21 -14.28 -3.06
CA PHE A 375 3.57 -12.96 -2.53
C PHE A 375 5.10 -12.83 -2.49
N ILE A 376 5.61 -11.84 -3.21
CA ILE A 376 7.05 -11.51 -3.37
C ILE A 376 7.40 -10.21 -2.63
N THR A 377 6.41 -9.38 -2.31
CA THR A 377 6.57 -8.13 -1.57
C THR A 377 6.81 -8.38 -0.08
N VAL A 378 7.72 -7.59 0.50
CA VAL A 378 7.86 -7.44 1.95
C VAL A 378 7.25 -6.10 2.31
N TYR A 379 6.10 -6.12 2.99
CA TYR A 379 5.24 -4.96 3.16
C TYR A 379 5.49 -4.28 4.51
N ASP A 380 5.84 -3.00 4.47
CA ASP A 380 5.83 -2.11 5.62
C ASP A 380 4.49 -1.35 5.64
N PRO A 381 3.60 -1.61 6.62
CA PRO A 381 2.30 -0.93 6.70
C PRO A 381 2.39 0.58 6.91
N PHE A 382 3.51 1.08 7.43
CA PHE A 382 3.66 2.47 7.84
C PHE A 382 4.69 3.25 7.00
N ALA A 383 5.13 2.68 5.88
CA ALA A 383 6.03 3.35 4.92
C ALA A 383 5.41 4.61 4.29
N LEU A 384 4.13 4.62 3.90
CA LEU A 384 3.42 5.83 3.44
C LEU A 384 2.18 6.10 4.30
N PRO A 385 2.35 6.46 5.58
CA PRO A 385 1.31 6.34 6.59
C PRO A 385 0.15 7.33 6.37
N ALA A 386 0.37 8.41 5.62
CA ALA A 386 -0.69 9.35 5.26
C ALA A 386 -1.70 8.79 4.23
N LEU A 387 -1.35 7.69 3.54
CA LEU A 387 -2.19 7.06 2.52
C LEU A 387 -2.93 5.82 3.03
N MET A 388 -2.77 5.48 4.32
CA MET A 388 -3.22 4.22 4.89
C MET A 388 -4.38 4.40 5.86
N THR A 389 -5.40 3.55 5.71
CA THR A 389 -6.44 3.31 6.70
C THR A 389 -6.50 1.81 6.99
N PHE A 390 -6.58 1.42 8.26
CA PHE A 390 -6.63 0.05 8.73
C PHE A 390 -7.99 -0.21 9.33
N VAL A 391 -8.64 -1.31 8.94
CA VAL A 391 -9.70 -1.92 9.73
C VAL A 391 -9.10 -3.15 10.39
N TYR A 392 -9.19 -3.27 11.71
CA TYR A 392 -8.58 -4.36 12.47
C TYR A 392 -9.57 -5.00 13.43
N SER A 393 -9.32 -6.26 13.82
CA SER A 393 -10.17 -7.03 14.71
C SER A 393 -9.42 -7.42 15.99
N ARG A 394 -10.11 -7.36 17.13
CA ARG A 394 -9.61 -7.84 18.44
C ARG A 394 -10.39 -9.07 18.89
N GLY A 395 -9.72 -10.00 19.55
CA GLY A 395 -10.34 -11.17 20.18
C GLY A 395 -11.06 -10.83 21.49
N PRO A 396 -11.77 -11.83 22.09
CA PRO A 396 -12.38 -11.68 23.41
C PRO A 396 -11.35 -11.50 24.55
N ASP A 397 -10.07 -11.72 24.26
CA ASP A 397 -8.91 -11.44 25.11
C ASP A 397 -8.34 -10.01 24.92
N GLY A 398 -8.98 -9.19 24.09
CA GLY A 398 -8.57 -7.82 23.78
C GLY A 398 -7.41 -7.69 22.78
N ARG A 399 -6.73 -8.79 22.43
CA ARG A 399 -5.58 -8.76 21.52
C ARG A 399 -6.01 -8.64 20.07
N ILE A 400 -5.26 -7.89 19.26
CA ILE A 400 -5.52 -7.83 17.82
C ILE A 400 -5.27 -9.22 17.21
N ASN A 401 -6.19 -9.68 16.34
CA ASN A 401 -6.16 -11.01 15.72
C ASN A 401 -6.34 -10.98 14.18
N GLY A 402 -6.35 -9.79 13.59
CA GLY A 402 -6.37 -9.59 12.15
C GLY A 402 -6.50 -8.12 11.75
N PHE A 403 -6.14 -7.79 10.51
CA PHE A 403 -6.35 -6.47 9.92
C PHE A 403 -6.45 -6.50 8.40
N ALA A 404 -7.15 -5.52 7.83
CA ALA A 404 -7.15 -5.19 6.43
C ALA A 404 -6.56 -3.78 6.26
N ALA A 405 -5.44 -3.68 5.55
CA ALA A 405 -4.80 -2.40 5.24
C ALA A 405 -5.35 -1.85 3.92
N LEU A 406 -5.92 -0.66 3.97
CA LEU A 406 -6.53 0.05 2.85
C LEU A 406 -5.60 1.19 2.42
N ARG A 407 -4.90 1.03 1.29
CA ARG A 407 -4.11 2.10 0.67
C ARG A 407 -4.98 2.93 -0.26
N ARG A 408 -5.02 4.25 -0.08
CA ARG A 408 -5.69 5.18 -1.00
C ARG A 408 -5.13 5.07 -2.43
N LEU A 409 -6.01 5.21 -3.42
CA LEU A 409 -5.67 5.22 -4.85
C LEU A 409 -5.80 6.62 -5.45
N GLY A 410 -4.98 6.89 -6.49
CA GLY A 410 -4.90 8.21 -7.14
C GLY A 410 -6.16 8.64 -7.90
N GLU A 411 -6.84 7.69 -8.55
CA GLU A 411 -8.10 7.93 -9.27
C GLU A 411 -9.33 7.88 -8.35
N GLY A 412 -9.11 7.94 -7.02
CA GLY A 412 -10.11 7.74 -6.00
C GLY A 412 -10.25 6.27 -5.58
N GLY A 413 -10.90 6.05 -4.44
CA GLY A 413 -11.04 4.71 -3.85
C GLY A 413 -9.77 4.18 -3.16
N TYR A 414 -9.79 2.89 -2.86
CA TYR A 414 -8.79 2.20 -2.04
C TYR A 414 -8.38 0.85 -2.63
N HIS A 415 -7.23 0.33 -2.22
CA HIS A 415 -6.82 -1.06 -2.41
C HIS A 415 -6.68 -1.74 -1.05
N VAL A 416 -7.27 -2.93 -0.89
CA VAL A 416 -7.03 -3.76 0.30
C VAL A 416 -5.89 -4.76 0.08
N ASP A 417 -4.71 -4.42 0.60
CA ASP A 417 -3.58 -5.34 0.74
C ASP A 417 -2.62 -4.87 1.84
N PRO A 418 -2.20 -5.76 2.77
CA PRO A 418 -2.70 -7.12 2.95
C PRO A 418 -4.01 -7.16 3.75
N CYS A 419 -4.73 -8.29 3.65
CA CYS A 419 -5.82 -8.65 4.55
C CYS A 419 -5.44 -9.94 5.31
N ILE A 420 -5.11 -9.79 6.58
CA ILE A 420 -4.49 -10.82 7.43
C ILE A 420 -5.45 -11.22 8.55
N ALA A 421 -5.55 -12.53 8.80
CA ALA A 421 -5.94 -13.07 10.09
C ALA A 421 -4.68 -13.66 10.74
N ALA A 422 -4.49 -13.45 12.03
CA ALA A 422 -3.33 -13.94 12.76
C ALA A 422 -3.31 -15.48 12.80
N PRO A 423 -2.12 -16.12 12.96
CA PRO A 423 -2.02 -17.56 13.20
C PRO A 423 -2.94 -18.00 14.34
N GLY A 424 -3.77 -19.03 14.11
CA GLY A 424 -4.75 -19.51 15.08
C GLY A 424 -6.02 -18.67 15.29
N ALA A 425 -6.19 -17.54 14.58
CA ALA A 425 -7.38 -16.70 14.69
C ALA A 425 -8.67 -17.41 14.23
N ALA A 426 -9.82 -16.96 14.74
CA ALA A 426 -11.11 -17.55 14.46
C ALA A 426 -11.43 -17.58 12.96
N LYS A 427 -12.00 -18.69 12.48
CA LYS A 427 -12.32 -18.85 11.05
C LYS A 427 -13.33 -17.77 10.62
N GLY A 428 -12.96 -16.99 9.61
CA GLY A 428 -13.79 -15.91 9.06
C GLY A 428 -13.35 -14.50 9.41
N ILE A 429 -12.29 -14.30 10.20
CA ILE A 429 -11.75 -12.95 10.48
C ILE A 429 -11.46 -12.17 9.19
N SER A 430 -10.82 -12.76 8.18
CA SER A 430 -10.63 -12.10 6.87
C SER A 430 -11.95 -11.73 6.17
N ASP A 431 -13.01 -12.53 6.34
CA ASP A 431 -14.32 -12.25 5.75
C ASP A 431 -15.05 -11.13 6.48
N LEU A 432 -14.86 -11.04 7.80
CA LEU A 432 -15.31 -9.94 8.63
C LEU A 432 -14.59 -8.64 8.24
N LEU A 433 -13.26 -8.68 8.11
CA LEU A 433 -12.44 -7.52 7.76
C LEU A 433 -12.78 -6.95 6.37
N ILE A 434 -12.95 -7.78 5.34
CA ILE A 434 -13.34 -7.32 4.00
C ILE A 434 -14.77 -6.73 3.98
N VAL A 435 -15.73 -7.34 4.67
CA VAL A 435 -17.09 -6.78 4.78
C VAL A 435 -17.09 -5.47 5.59
N SER A 436 -16.23 -5.35 6.61
CA SER A 436 -16.07 -4.16 7.44
C SER A 436 -15.41 -3.00 6.68
N ALA A 437 -14.37 -3.28 5.89
CA ALA A 437 -13.76 -2.32 4.98
C ALA A 437 -14.78 -1.82 3.94
N MET A 438 -15.57 -2.72 3.35
CA MET A 438 -16.67 -2.32 2.47
C MET A 438 -17.74 -1.49 3.20
N ALA A 439 -18.10 -1.79 4.45
CA ALA A 439 -19.09 -1.01 5.22
C ALA A 439 -18.60 0.43 5.51
N LEU A 440 -17.33 0.57 5.92
CA LEU A 440 -16.68 1.88 6.12
C LEU A 440 -16.65 2.70 4.83
N LEU A 441 -16.21 2.09 3.71
CA LEU A 441 -16.16 2.74 2.41
C LEU A 441 -17.57 3.03 1.85
N HIS A 442 -18.57 2.22 2.17
CA HIS A 442 -19.96 2.47 1.82
C HIS A 442 -20.47 3.77 2.47
N ARG A 443 -20.31 3.93 3.79
CA ARG A 443 -20.66 5.18 4.50
C ARG A 443 -19.86 6.38 4.01
N ALA A 444 -18.60 6.18 3.63
CA ALA A 444 -17.79 7.20 2.96
C ALA A 444 -18.26 7.56 1.54
N GLY A 445 -19.24 6.85 0.94
CA GLY A 445 -19.67 7.09 -0.44
C GLY A 445 -18.67 6.63 -1.51
N VAL A 446 -17.67 5.82 -1.13
CA VAL A 446 -16.66 5.30 -2.03
C VAL A 446 -17.21 4.09 -2.80
N SER A 447 -17.02 4.08 -4.11
CA SER A 447 -17.53 3.06 -5.05
C SER A 447 -16.44 2.13 -5.62
N TYR A 448 -15.20 2.23 -5.13
CA TYR A 448 -14.07 1.47 -5.65
C TYR A 448 -13.17 0.96 -4.51
N LEU A 449 -13.12 -0.37 -4.36
CA LEU A 449 -12.17 -1.09 -3.52
C LEU A 449 -11.47 -2.15 -4.38
N GLY A 450 -10.25 -1.87 -4.82
CA GLY A 450 -9.39 -2.85 -5.47
C GLY A 450 -9.13 -4.03 -4.52
N PHE A 451 -9.29 -5.24 -5.04
CA PHE A 451 -9.32 -6.50 -4.29
C PHE A 451 -8.22 -7.48 -4.73
N GLY A 452 -7.11 -6.94 -5.25
CA GLY A 452 -5.97 -7.70 -5.77
C GLY A 452 -6.19 -8.27 -7.17
N PHE A 453 -5.38 -9.25 -7.53
CA PHE A 453 -5.25 -9.75 -8.91
C PHE A 453 -5.67 -11.22 -9.07
N GLU A 454 -6.54 -11.47 -10.05
CA GLU A 454 -6.81 -12.79 -10.61
C GLU A 454 -5.95 -13.03 -11.85
N PRO A 455 -5.04 -14.02 -11.85
CA PRO A 455 -4.27 -14.33 -13.05
C PRO A 455 -5.14 -14.95 -14.16
N VAL A 456 -4.86 -14.58 -15.40
CA VAL A 456 -5.43 -15.22 -16.58
C VAL A 456 -4.93 -16.67 -16.63
N HIS A 457 -5.84 -17.66 -16.68
CA HIS A 457 -5.47 -19.08 -16.63
C HIS A 457 -4.93 -19.64 -17.97
N ALA A 458 -5.33 -19.04 -19.09
CA ALA A 458 -4.84 -19.34 -20.43
C ALA A 458 -4.96 -18.06 -21.27
N LEU A 459 -3.88 -17.68 -21.95
CA LEU A 459 -3.82 -16.47 -22.76
C LEU A 459 -4.61 -16.67 -24.07
N ALA A 460 -5.47 -15.71 -24.40
CA ALA A 460 -6.19 -15.65 -25.67
C ALA A 460 -5.31 -15.10 -26.82
N GLN A 461 -5.91 -14.86 -28.00
CA GLN A 461 -5.17 -14.30 -29.14
C GLN A 461 -4.82 -12.83 -28.89
N GLU A 462 -5.81 -12.08 -28.40
CA GLU A 462 -5.82 -10.67 -28.01
C GLU A 462 -4.99 -10.34 -26.75
N ASP A 463 -4.68 -11.35 -25.94
CA ASP A 463 -3.88 -11.19 -24.71
C ASP A 463 -2.40 -10.94 -25.00
N ILE A 464 -1.93 -11.15 -26.23
CA ILE A 464 -0.55 -10.87 -26.65
C ILE A 464 -0.56 -9.89 -27.83
N THR A 465 0.08 -8.72 -27.67
CA THR A 465 0.31 -7.77 -28.77
C THR A 465 1.80 -7.50 -28.97
N GLY A 466 2.19 -6.96 -30.14
CA GLY A 466 3.59 -6.61 -30.42
C GLY A 466 4.54 -7.80 -30.58
N MET A 467 4.01 -9.01 -30.83
CA MET A 467 4.79 -10.24 -30.97
C MET A 467 4.46 -10.96 -32.29
N ALA A 468 5.47 -11.57 -32.93
CA ALA A 468 5.27 -12.35 -34.15
C ALA A 468 4.43 -13.63 -33.88
N GLY A 469 3.52 -13.97 -34.78
CA GLY A 469 2.52 -15.04 -34.60
C GLY A 469 3.05 -16.38 -34.05
N PRO A 470 4.11 -16.98 -34.63
CA PRO A 470 4.67 -18.23 -34.11
C PRO A 470 5.21 -18.13 -32.68
N LEU A 471 5.89 -17.03 -32.36
CA LEU A 471 6.42 -16.76 -31.02
C LEU A 471 5.29 -16.48 -30.01
N ALA A 472 4.21 -15.83 -30.45
CA ALA A 472 3.01 -15.64 -29.63
C ALA A 472 2.37 -16.99 -29.27
N SER A 473 2.19 -17.89 -30.23
CA SER A 473 1.66 -19.24 -29.97
C SER A 473 2.52 -20.03 -28.98
N LEU A 474 3.85 -20.06 -29.17
CA LEU A 474 4.78 -20.68 -28.21
C LEU A 474 4.69 -20.04 -26.82
N THR A 475 4.53 -18.71 -26.75
CA THR A 475 4.39 -17.98 -25.48
C THR A 475 3.10 -18.35 -24.74
N ARG A 476 1.98 -18.55 -25.45
CA ARG A 476 0.71 -19.03 -24.84
C ARG A 476 0.84 -20.45 -24.30
N GLU A 477 1.50 -21.33 -25.04
CA GLU A 477 1.74 -22.72 -24.62
C GLU A 477 2.63 -22.77 -23.37
N LEU A 478 3.77 -22.07 -23.38
CA LEU A 478 4.69 -21.99 -22.25
C LEU A 478 4.04 -21.33 -21.03
N TYR A 479 3.22 -20.30 -21.22
CA TYR A 479 2.42 -19.69 -20.15
C TYR A 479 1.41 -20.69 -19.57
N GLY A 480 0.64 -21.38 -20.40
CA GLY A 480 -0.32 -22.40 -19.94
C GLY A 480 0.34 -23.57 -19.20
N TYR A 481 1.52 -24.00 -19.64
CA TYR A 481 2.33 -25.03 -19.01
C TYR A 481 2.89 -24.59 -17.64
N THR A 482 3.45 -23.38 -17.57
CA THR A 482 4.01 -22.83 -16.33
C THR A 482 2.91 -22.47 -15.32
N PHE A 483 1.80 -21.86 -15.76
CA PHE A 483 0.70 -21.49 -14.89
C PHE A 483 0.11 -22.69 -14.15
N ARG A 484 -0.08 -23.83 -14.83
CA ARG A 484 -0.54 -25.10 -14.23
C ARG A 484 0.38 -25.66 -13.13
N ARG A 485 1.60 -25.12 -12.97
CA ARG A 485 2.59 -25.53 -11.97
C ARG A 485 2.79 -24.52 -10.84
N LEU A 486 2.15 -23.35 -10.92
CA LEU A 486 2.14 -22.38 -9.84
C LEU A 486 1.00 -22.71 -8.86
N PRO A 487 1.19 -22.63 -7.53
CA PRO A 487 0.17 -22.94 -6.53
C PRO A 487 -0.85 -21.80 -6.37
N ILE A 488 -1.44 -21.35 -7.49
CA ILE A 488 -2.44 -20.27 -7.56
C ILE A 488 -3.85 -20.87 -7.54
N HIS A 489 -4.07 -21.86 -6.68
CA HIS A 489 -5.39 -22.42 -6.45
C HIS A 489 -6.24 -21.48 -5.58
N GLY A 490 -7.56 -21.54 -5.73
CA GLY A 490 -8.50 -20.82 -4.86
C GLY A 490 -8.67 -19.31 -5.12
N LYS A 491 -7.72 -18.59 -5.74
CA LYS A 491 -7.83 -17.13 -5.99
C LYS A 491 -9.17 -16.74 -6.64
N LYS A 492 -9.55 -17.36 -7.76
CA LYS A 492 -10.84 -17.09 -8.40
C LYS A 492 -12.03 -17.35 -7.46
N ALA A 493 -12.04 -18.48 -6.77
CA ALA A 493 -13.11 -18.81 -5.81
C ALA A 493 -13.17 -17.84 -4.61
N TYR A 494 -12.06 -17.18 -4.27
CA TYR A 494 -12.00 -16.11 -3.28
C TYR A 494 -12.63 -14.82 -3.83
N HIS A 495 -12.39 -14.44 -5.09
CA HIS A 495 -13.05 -13.28 -5.71
C HIS A 495 -14.55 -13.52 -5.97
N ASP A 496 -14.90 -14.65 -6.61
CA ASP A 496 -16.28 -15.07 -6.91
C ASP A 496 -17.17 -15.09 -5.64
N LYS A 497 -16.58 -15.41 -4.49
CA LYS A 497 -17.23 -15.41 -3.17
C LYS A 497 -17.71 -14.03 -2.72
N PHE A 498 -16.94 -12.97 -3.00
CA PHE A 498 -17.27 -11.60 -2.59
C PHE A 498 -18.07 -10.81 -3.64
N ARG A 499 -18.27 -11.35 -4.85
CA ARG A 499 -19.00 -10.70 -5.96
C ARG A 499 -18.35 -9.40 -6.39
N THR A 500 -17.22 -9.54 -7.10
CA THR A 500 -16.49 -8.45 -7.72
C THR A 500 -17.28 -7.78 -8.85
N ASP A 501 -17.06 -6.48 -9.02
CA ASP A 501 -17.74 -5.64 -10.01
C ASP A 501 -17.04 -5.77 -11.37
N VAL A 502 -17.64 -6.57 -12.24
CA VAL A 502 -17.11 -6.91 -13.58
C VAL A 502 -17.07 -5.70 -14.51
N GLU A 503 -17.80 -4.62 -14.22
CA GLU A 503 -17.74 -3.37 -14.99
C GLU A 503 -16.53 -2.50 -14.61
N GLN A 504 -15.95 -2.72 -13.42
CA GLN A 504 -14.77 -2.01 -12.89
C GLN A 504 -13.45 -2.80 -13.04
N ASP A 505 -13.54 -4.11 -13.27
CA ASP A 505 -12.39 -5.02 -13.44
C ASP A 505 -11.45 -4.57 -14.58
N CYS A 506 -10.14 -4.45 -14.27
CA CYS A 506 -9.15 -3.87 -15.20
C CYS A 506 -8.08 -4.88 -15.66
N GLY A 507 -7.71 -4.84 -16.94
CA GLY A 507 -6.65 -5.71 -17.49
C GLY A 507 -5.25 -5.29 -17.04
N LEU A 508 -4.44 -6.27 -16.61
CA LEU A 508 -3.05 -6.08 -16.14
C LEU A 508 -2.04 -6.75 -17.06
N TYR A 509 -1.01 -5.99 -17.42
CA TYR A 509 -0.10 -6.36 -18.50
C TYR A 509 1.36 -6.43 -18.04
N LEU A 510 2.09 -7.42 -18.57
CA LEU A 510 3.54 -7.36 -18.72
C LEU A 510 3.83 -6.56 -19.99
N VAL A 511 4.84 -5.71 -19.97
CA VAL A 511 5.28 -4.96 -21.16
C VAL A 511 6.79 -5.09 -21.32
N PHE A 512 7.21 -5.44 -22.53
CA PHE A 512 8.60 -5.51 -22.94
C PHE A 512 8.81 -4.49 -24.06
N PRO A 513 9.33 -3.28 -23.73
CA PRO A 513 9.75 -2.31 -24.72
C PRO A 513 10.76 -2.92 -25.68
N GLY A 514 10.42 -2.94 -26.98
CA GLY A 514 11.39 -3.22 -28.01
C GLY A 514 12.42 -2.09 -28.10
N GLU A 515 13.62 -2.41 -28.60
CA GLU A 515 14.56 -1.37 -29.03
C GLU A 515 13.88 -0.44 -30.04
N CYS A 516 14.19 0.85 -29.94
CA CYS A 516 13.56 1.84 -30.81
C CYS A 516 14.14 1.69 -32.23
N ARG A 517 13.49 0.85 -33.05
CA ARG A 517 13.64 0.88 -34.50
C ARG A 517 13.16 2.23 -35.00
N ALA A 518 14.08 3.19 -35.02
CA ALA A 518 13.97 4.37 -35.86
C ALA A 518 13.64 3.87 -37.27
N ARG A 519 12.46 4.25 -37.78
CA ARG A 519 12.14 3.99 -39.18
C ARG A 519 13.06 4.88 -39.99
N ALA A 520 14.11 4.29 -40.55
CA ALA A 520 14.85 4.91 -41.64
C ALA A 520 13.85 5.08 -42.79
N SER A 521 13.33 6.29 -42.95
CA SER A 521 12.52 6.69 -44.10
C SER A 521 13.47 6.96 -45.26
N SER A 522 13.78 5.90 -45.99
CA SER A 522 14.34 5.92 -47.35
C SER A 522 13.20 5.95 -48.36
#